data_AF-Q4T3I9-F1
#
_entry.id   AF-Q4T3I9-F1
#
_cell.length_a   1.000
_cell.length_b   1.000
_cell.length_c   1.000
_cell.angle_alpha   90.00
_cell.angle_beta   90.00
_cell.angle_gamma   90.00
#
_symmetry.space_group_name_H-M   'P 1'
#
loop_
_entity.id
_entity.type
_entity.pdbx_description
1 polymer ?
#
loop_
_entity_poly.entity_id
_entity_poly.type
_entity_poly.pdbx_seq_one_letter_code
_entity_poly.pdbx_strand_id
1 'polypeptide(L)'
;QDSVEHCIIGVTILSQLTNEINQADTTHPLTKHRKIASSFRDSSLFDIFTLSCNLLKQASGKNLNLNDESQHGLLMQLLKLSYNCLNYDFIGTSTDESSDDLCTVQIPTSWRSAFLDSSTLQLFFNLYHSIPPSLSPLVRTLRCPLLGQV
;
A
#
# COMPACT_ATOMS: atom_id res chain seq x y z
N GLN A 1 -6.46 -26.16 1.69
CA GLN A 1 -5.65 -25.39 2.65
C GLN A 1 -4.60 -24.57 1.90
N ASP A 2 -3.92 -25.20 0.94
CA ASP A 2 -2.85 -24.61 0.11
C ASP A 2 -3.20 -23.27 -0.57
N SER A 3 -4.42 -23.06 -1.06
CA SER A 3 -4.77 -21.84 -1.82
C SER A 3 -4.59 -20.53 -1.03
N VAL A 4 -4.79 -20.55 0.29
CA VAL A 4 -4.65 -19.34 1.13
C VAL A 4 -3.17 -19.07 1.43
N GLU A 5 -2.39 -20.13 1.70
CA GLU A 5 -0.95 -20.02 1.93
C GLU A 5 -0.22 -19.48 0.70
N HIS A 6 -0.56 -19.97 -0.50
CA HIS A 6 0.00 -19.43 -1.75
C HIS A 6 -0.36 -17.95 -1.94
N CYS A 7 -1.58 -17.54 -1.54
CA CYS A 7 -1.99 -16.15 -1.57
C CYS A 7 -1.15 -15.29 -0.61
N ILE A 8 -0.94 -15.77 0.63
CA ILE A 8 -0.10 -15.10 1.63
C ILE A 8 1.32 -14.90 1.09
N ILE A 9 1.92 -15.94 0.48
CA ILE A 9 3.25 -15.87 -0.12
C ILE A 9 3.28 -14.80 -1.23
N GLY A 10 2.32 -14.85 -2.17
CA GLY A 10 2.25 -13.88 -3.26
C GLY A 10 2.12 -12.43 -2.78
N VAL A 11 1.26 -12.19 -1.80
CA VAL A 11 1.09 -10.86 -1.19
C VAL A 11 2.36 -10.41 -0.46
N THR A 12 3.05 -11.34 0.22
CA THR A 12 4.30 -11.05 0.92
C THR A 12 5.40 -10.63 -0.05
N ILE A 13 5.55 -11.34 -1.17
CA ILE A 13 6.52 -11.01 -2.24
C ILE A 13 6.22 -9.63 -2.82
N LEU A 14 4.95 -9.35 -3.16
CA LEU A 14 4.57 -8.04 -3.68
C LEU A 14 4.83 -6.93 -2.67
N SER A 15 4.62 -7.18 -1.38
CA SER A 15 4.87 -6.21 -0.31
C SER A 15 6.35 -5.89 -0.17
N GLN A 16 7.20 -6.92 -0.19
CA GLN A 16 8.66 -6.78 -0.16
C GLN A 16 9.16 -6.04 -1.40
N LEU A 17 8.76 -6.46 -2.60
CA LEU A 17 9.13 -5.81 -3.85
C LEU A 17 8.76 -4.32 -3.87
N THR A 18 7.52 -4.00 -3.50
CA THR A 18 7.04 -2.61 -3.46
C THR A 18 7.88 -1.77 -2.50
N ASN A 19 8.22 -2.33 -1.34
CA ASN A 19 9.05 -1.65 -0.35
C ASN A 19 10.50 -1.49 -0.83
N GLU A 20 11.10 -2.53 -1.42
CA GLU A 20 12.48 -2.49 -1.92
C GLU A 20 12.65 -1.48 -3.05
N ILE A 21 11.74 -1.43 -4.02
CA ILE A 21 11.79 -0.44 -5.09
C ILE A 21 11.61 0.98 -4.53
N ASN A 22 10.90 1.13 -3.41
CA ASN A 22 10.71 2.43 -2.78
C ASN A 22 11.94 2.88 -1.96
N GLN A 23 12.77 1.95 -1.47
CA GLN A 23 13.96 2.27 -0.68
C GLN A 23 15.17 2.41 -1.60
N ALA A 24 15.84 3.56 -1.56
CA ALA A 24 17.04 3.78 -2.37
C ALA A 24 18.13 2.74 -2.03
N ASP A 25 18.52 1.96 -3.04
CA ASP A 25 19.66 1.05 -2.95
C ASP A 25 20.97 1.86 -2.89
N THR A 26 21.73 1.71 -1.80
CA THR A 26 23.02 2.39 -1.59
C THR A 26 24.12 1.85 -2.50
N THR A 27 23.89 0.73 -3.17
CA THR A 27 24.88 0.07 -4.03
C THR A 27 24.81 0.52 -5.49
N HIS A 28 23.74 1.22 -5.90
CA HIS A 28 23.51 1.66 -7.27
C HIS A 28 23.42 3.19 -7.39
N PRO A 29 23.75 3.77 -8.56
CA PRO A 29 23.56 5.22 -8.77
C PRO A 29 22.09 5.63 -8.57
N LEU A 30 21.85 6.62 -7.70
CA LEU A 30 20.51 7.12 -7.35
C LEU A 30 19.66 7.47 -8.58
N THR A 31 20.27 8.02 -9.63
CA THR A 31 19.59 8.34 -10.90
C THR A 31 19.02 7.13 -11.61
N LYS A 32 19.68 5.96 -11.55
CA LYS A 32 19.15 4.71 -12.12
C LYS A 32 17.99 4.19 -11.26
N HIS A 33 18.17 4.20 -9.94
CA HIS A 33 17.13 3.80 -9.00
C HIS A 33 15.83 4.59 -9.20
N ARG A 34 15.91 5.93 -9.28
CA ARG A 34 14.74 6.79 -9.52
C ARG A 34 14.00 6.47 -10.81
N LYS A 35 14.71 6.12 -11.89
CA LYS A 35 14.07 5.72 -13.15
C LYS A 35 13.29 4.42 -13.01
N ILE A 36 13.86 3.45 -12.29
CA ILE A 36 13.19 2.17 -12.00
C ILE A 36 11.96 2.41 -11.13
N ALA A 37 12.11 3.16 -10.03
CA ALA A 37 11.02 3.50 -9.13
C ALA A 37 9.88 4.24 -9.84
N SER A 38 10.21 5.25 -10.66
CA SER A 38 9.22 5.97 -11.46
C SER A 38 8.52 5.05 -12.46
N SER A 39 9.26 4.19 -13.16
CA SER A 39 8.67 3.22 -14.09
C SER A 39 7.71 2.28 -13.37
N PHE A 40 8.09 1.75 -12.20
CA PHE A 40 7.25 0.86 -11.40
C PHE A 40 5.96 1.53 -10.91
N ARG A 41 6.08 2.78 -10.43
CA ARG A 41 4.94 3.62 -10.04
C ARG A 41 3.92 3.75 -11.17
N ASP A 42 4.42 4.02 -12.37
CA ASP A 42 3.57 4.34 -13.53
C ASP A 42 3.00 3.08 -14.20
N SER A 43 3.70 1.93 -14.12
CA SER A 43 3.32 0.70 -14.83
C SER A 43 2.60 -0.35 -13.98
N SER A 44 2.79 -0.36 -12.66
CA SER A 44 2.44 -1.56 -11.86
C SER A 44 1.92 -1.27 -10.46
N LEU A 45 2.37 -0.18 -9.83
CA LEU A 45 2.01 0.12 -8.43
C LEU A 45 0.49 0.23 -8.23
N PHE A 46 -0.23 0.83 -9.17
CA PHE A 46 -1.69 0.98 -9.08
C PHE A 46 -2.43 -0.37 -9.21
N ASP A 47 -1.97 -1.25 -10.10
CA ASP A 47 -2.56 -2.59 -10.25
C ASP A 47 -2.35 -3.43 -9.00
N ILE A 48 -1.17 -3.33 -8.39
CA ILE A 48 -0.86 -3.99 -7.11
C ILE A 48 -1.77 -3.46 -5.99
N PHE A 49 -1.98 -2.15 -5.91
CA PHE A 49 -2.90 -1.54 -4.94
C PHE A 49 -4.36 -1.97 -5.18
N THR A 50 -4.78 -2.03 -6.44
CA THR A 50 -6.14 -2.49 -6.80
C THR A 50 -6.34 -3.95 -6.43
N LEU A 51 -5.33 -4.79 -6.71
CA LEU A 51 -5.31 -6.20 -6.30
C LEU A 51 -5.44 -6.34 -4.77
N SER A 52 -4.65 -5.57 -4.00
CA SER A 52 -4.72 -5.63 -2.53
C SER A 52 -6.10 -5.23 -2.02
N CYS A 53 -6.71 -4.17 -2.57
CA CYS A 53 -8.07 -3.75 -2.22
C CYS A 53 -9.12 -4.82 -2.55
N ASN A 54 -9.02 -5.46 -3.72
CA ASN A 54 -9.95 -6.51 -4.12
C ASN A 54 -9.85 -7.75 -3.24
N LEU A 55 -8.64 -8.14 -2.83
CA LEU A 55 -8.42 -9.24 -1.91
C LEU A 55 -8.88 -8.89 -0.49
N LEU A 56 -8.67 -7.65 -0.03
CA LEU A 56 -9.20 -7.15 1.24
C LEU A 56 -10.74 -7.21 1.27
N LYS A 57 -11.41 -6.75 0.22
CA LYS A 57 -12.88 -6.83 0.10
C LYS A 57 -13.39 -8.28 0.21
N GLN A 58 -12.70 -9.21 -0.45
CA GLN A 58 -13.04 -10.63 -0.39
C GLN A 58 -12.80 -11.25 1.00
N ALA A 59 -11.71 -10.86 1.66
CA ALA A 59 -11.38 -11.32 3.01
C ALA A 59 -12.32 -10.74 4.07
N SER A 60 -12.72 -9.47 3.94
CA SER A 60 -13.60 -8.79 4.90
C SER A 60 -15.09 -9.13 4.73
N GLY A 61 -15.54 -9.46 3.51
CA GLY A 61 -16.96 -9.66 3.20
C GLY A 61 -17.57 -10.98 3.68
N LYS A 62 -16.78 -11.97 4.11
CA LYS A 62 -17.25 -13.35 4.36
C LYS A 62 -17.51 -13.74 5.84
N ASN A 63 -17.66 -12.77 6.75
CA ASN A 63 -17.49 -12.92 8.20
C ASN A 63 -16.01 -13.01 8.55
N LEU A 64 -15.38 -11.85 8.69
CA LEU A 64 -13.99 -11.73 9.11
C LEU A 64 -13.79 -12.45 10.45
N ASN A 65 -13.19 -13.64 10.43
CA ASN A 65 -12.87 -14.39 11.64
C ASN A 65 -11.41 -14.12 12.02
N LEU A 66 -11.20 -13.11 12.87
CA LEU A 66 -9.86 -12.75 13.35
C LEU A 66 -9.25 -13.81 14.28
N ASN A 67 -10.00 -14.82 14.70
CA ASN A 67 -9.49 -15.96 15.48
C ASN A 67 -8.89 -17.06 14.59
N ASP A 68 -9.12 -17.01 13.27
CA ASP A 68 -8.46 -17.89 12.31
C ASP A 68 -7.08 -17.30 11.94
N GLU A 69 -6.01 -17.96 12.37
CA GLU A 69 -4.64 -17.49 12.13
C GLU A 69 -4.31 -17.30 10.64
N SER A 70 -4.89 -18.12 9.75
CA SER A 70 -4.62 -18.03 8.31
C SER A 70 -5.29 -16.81 7.69
N GLN A 71 -6.55 -16.54 8.05
CA GLN A 71 -7.27 -15.35 7.60
C GLN A 71 -6.67 -14.08 8.20
N HIS A 72 -6.29 -14.15 9.48
CA HIS A 72 -5.61 -13.07 10.16
C HIS A 72 -4.26 -12.75 9.49
N GLY A 73 -3.43 -13.76 9.23
CA GLY A 73 -2.15 -13.61 8.56
C GLY A 73 -2.28 -13.01 7.16
N LEU A 74 -3.25 -13.49 6.36
CA LEU A 74 -3.55 -12.94 5.04
C LEU A 74 -3.97 -11.46 5.12
N LEU A 75 -4.88 -11.13 6.04
CA LEU A 75 -5.35 -9.75 6.22
C LEU A 75 -4.19 -8.82 6.56
N MET A 76 -3.32 -9.24 7.49
CA MET A 76 -2.16 -8.46 7.90
C MET A 76 -1.19 -8.20 6.75
N GLN A 77 -0.93 -9.21 5.90
CA GLN A 77 -0.06 -9.02 4.73
C GLN A 77 -0.72 -8.12 3.67
N LEU A 78 -2.03 -8.24 3.45
CA LEU A 78 -2.76 -7.39 2.51
C LEU A 78 -2.80 -5.92 2.94
N LEU A 79 -2.97 -5.67 4.24
CA LEU A 79 -2.90 -4.33 4.82
C LEU A 79 -1.49 -3.74 4.67
N LYS A 80 -0.45 -4.53 4.92
CA LYS A 80 0.94 -4.12 4.72
C LYS A 80 1.24 -3.79 3.26
N LEU A 81 0.77 -4.61 2.32
CA LEU A 81 0.91 -4.33 0.88
C LEU A 81 0.22 -3.01 0.50
N SER A 82 -1.04 -2.84 0.91
CA SER A 82 -1.80 -1.63 0.64
C SER A 82 -1.12 -0.39 1.23
N TYR A 83 -0.59 -0.50 2.44
CA TYR A 83 0.19 0.55 3.08
C TYR A 83 1.45 0.89 2.27
N ASN A 84 2.24 -0.10 1.86
CA ASN A 84 3.45 0.13 1.07
C ASN A 84 3.15 0.84 -0.25
N CYS A 85 2.02 0.51 -0.90
CA CYS A 85 1.58 1.19 -2.11
C CYS A 85 1.20 2.66 -1.86
N LEU A 86 0.48 2.95 -0.78
CA LEU A 86 0.05 4.31 -0.41
C LEU A 86 1.20 5.16 0.12
N ASN A 87 2.18 4.54 0.79
CA ASN A 87 3.38 5.19 1.31
C ASN A 87 4.55 5.16 0.30
N TYR A 88 4.26 4.80 -0.95
CA TYR A 88 5.25 4.85 -2.01
C TYR A 88 5.64 6.31 -2.28
N ASP A 89 6.92 6.56 -2.55
CA ASP A 89 7.40 7.90 -2.85
C ASP A 89 6.98 8.30 -4.27
N PHE A 90 5.86 9.01 -4.36
CA PHE A 90 5.32 9.49 -5.63
C PHE A 90 6.15 10.64 -6.24
N ILE A 91 6.91 11.37 -5.42
CA ILE A 91 7.74 12.50 -5.84
C ILE A 91 9.09 12.01 -6.40
N GLY A 92 9.58 10.88 -5.89
CA GLY A 92 10.83 10.26 -6.30
C GLY A 92 12.03 10.96 -5.64
N THR A 93 12.27 10.63 -4.37
CA THR A 93 13.40 11.01 -3.51
C THR A 93 14.03 12.35 -3.89
N SER A 94 13.40 13.44 -3.45
CA SER A 94 13.85 14.81 -3.64
C SER A 94 15.31 14.96 -3.20
N THR A 95 16.16 15.39 -4.13
CA THR A 95 17.53 15.84 -3.87
C THR A 95 17.80 17.11 -4.67
N ASP A 96 16.83 18.02 -4.67
CA ASP A 96 17.09 19.40 -5.06
C ASP A 96 16.54 20.34 -3.98
N GLU A 97 17.28 20.43 -2.88
CA GLU A 97 17.07 21.43 -1.81
C GLU A 97 17.44 22.86 -2.29
N SER A 98 17.62 23.10 -3.60
CA SER A 98 17.96 24.41 -4.17
C SER A 98 16.85 25.07 -4.99
N SER A 99 15.70 24.41 -5.12
CA SER A 99 14.57 24.87 -5.93
C SER A 99 13.37 25.29 -5.07
N ASP A 100 12.99 26.57 -5.14
CA ASP A 100 11.81 27.19 -4.50
C ASP A 100 10.45 26.65 -5.03
N ASP A 101 10.46 25.68 -5.94
CA ASP A 101 9.24 25.12 -6.51
C ASP A 101 8.52 24.21 -5.51
N LEU A 102 7.42 24.74 -4.98
CA LEU A 102 6.37 24.06 -4.22
C LEU A 102 6.05 22.70 -4.86
N CYS A 103 6.63 21.63 -4.31
CA CYS A 103 6.38 20.26 -4.76
C CYS A 103 4.99 19.84 -4.26
N THR A 104 3.93 20.23 -4.98
CA THR A 104 2.62 19.63 -4.76
C THR A 104 2.75 18.15 -5.07
N VAL A 105 2.36 17.28 -4.14
CA VAL A 105 2.27 15.83 -4.39
C VAL A 105 1.29 15.63 -5.55
N GLN A 106 1.80 15.42 -6.75
CA GLN A 106 0.98 15.11 -7.91
C GLN A 106 0.66 13.62 -7.87
N ILE A 107 -0.47 13.28 -7.26
CA ILE A 107 -1.03 11.93 -7.36
C ILE A 107 -1.26 11.64 -8.85
N PRO A 108 -0.69 10.55 -9.42
CA PRO A 108 -0.88 10.24 -10.83
C PRO A 108 -2.38 10.13 -11.16
N THR A 109 -2.79 10.60 -12.35
CA THR A 109 -4.21 10.56 -12.79
C THR A 109 -4.85 9.18 -12.63
N SER A 110 -4.08 8.13 -12.88
CA SER A 110 -4.52 6.73 -12.74
C SER A 110 -4.97 6.38 -11.32
N TRP A 111 -4.46 7.06 -10.30
CA TRP A 111 -4.80 6.84 -8.89
C TRP A 111 -6.03 7.61 -8.44
N ARG A 112 -6.52 8.59 -9.22
CA ARG A 112 -7.69 9.39 -8.83
C ARG A 112 -8.90 8.53 -8.54
N SER A 113 -9.11 7.44 -9.28
CA SER A 113 -10.21 6.51 -9.04
C SER A 113 -10.13 5.87 -7.65
N ALA A 114 -8.94 5.54 -7.13
CA ALA A 114 -8.79 4.97 -5.79
C ALA A 114 -9.15 5.96 -4.67
N PHE A 115 -8.88 7.25 -4.86
CA PHE A 115 -9.19 8.30 -3.87
C PHE A 115 -10.62 8.84 -4.00
N LEU A 116 -11.17 8.89 -5.21
CA LEU A 116 -12.53 9.34 -5.48
C LEU A 116 -13.57 8.25 -5.26
N ASP A 117 -13.16 6.98 -5.31
CA ASP A 117 -14.07 5.87 -5.04
C ASP A 117 -14.32 5.74 -3.53
N SER A 118 -15.51 6.20 -3.12
CA SER A 118 -16.02 6.06 -1.75
C SER A 118 -15.98 4.62 -1.25
N SER A 119 -16.05 3.61 -2.14
CA SER A 119 -16.02 2.19 -1.74
C SER A 119 -14.66 1.78 -1.14
N THR A 120 -13.58 2.40 -1.62
CA THR A 120 -12.20 2.10 -1.18
C THR A 120 -11.95 2.71 0.20
N LEU A 121 -12.37 3.97 0.42
CA LEU A 121 -12.30 4.59 1.74
C LEU A 121 -13.16 3.83 2.76
N GLN A 122 -14.39 3.47 2.38
CA GLN A 122 -15.30 2.73 3.25
C GLN A 122 -14.74 1.35 3.63
N LEU A 123 -14.04 0.67 2.72
CA LEU A 123 -13.32 -0.58 3.03
C LEU A 123 -12.30 -0.38 4.16
N PHE A 124 -11.41 0.60 4.03
CA PHE A 124 -10.37 0.86 5.05
C PHE A 124 -10.97 1.29 6.39
N PHE A 125 -12.03 2.12 6.37
CA PHE A 125 -12.75 2.47 7.60
C PHE A 125 -13.43 1.25 8.24
N ASN A 126 -14.12 0.40 7.48
CA ASN A 126 -14.75 -0.80 8.02
C ASN A 126 -13.73 -1.76 8.62
N LEU A 127 -12.58 -1.93 7.96
CA LEU A 127 -11.47 -2.72 8.48
C LEU A 127 -10.90 -2.12 9.77
N TYR A 128 -10.71 -0.80 9.83
CA TYR A 128 -10.25 -0.11 11.04
C TYR A 128 -11.17 -0.36 12.24
N HIS A 129 -12.49 -0.33 12.06
CA HIS A 129 -13.45 -0.61 13.13
C HIS A 129 -13.49 -2.08 13.54
N SER A 130 -13.17 -2.99 12.61
CA SER A 130 -13.25 -4.44 12.82
C SER A 130 -11.99 -5.02 13.46
N ILE A 131 -10.85 -4.34 13.33
CA ILE A 131 -9.55 -4.79 13.86
C ILE A 131 -9.39 -4.31 15.31
N PRO A 132 -9.20 -5.21 16.30
CA PRO A 132 -9.03 -4.82 17.69
C PRO A 132 -7.75 -3.97 17.90
N PRO A 133 -7.77 -3.03 18.85
CA PRO A 133 -6.68 -2.08 19.09
C PRO A 133 -5.36 -2.73 19.54
N SER A 134 -5.36 -4.03 19.89
CA SER A 134 -4.16 -4.83 20.17
C SER A 134 -3.26 -5.05 18.93
N LEU A 135 -3.78 -4.89 17.71
CA LEU A 135 -3.05 -5.01 16.45
C LEU A 135 -2.46 -3.66 15.96
N SER A 136 -2.22 -2.77 16.93
CA SER A 136 -1.98 -1.33 16.84
C SER A 136 -0.93 -0.80 15.84
N PRO A 137 0.24 -1.44 15.59
CA PRO A 137 1.31 -0.76 14.87
C PRO A 137 0.97 -0.41 13.41
N LEU A 138 0.36 -1.33 12.67
CA LEU A 138 0.00 -1.11 11.26
C LEU A 138 -1.26 -0.24 11.11
N VAL A 139 -2.25 -0.45 11.97
CA VAL A 139 -3.52 0.32 11.97
C VAL A 139 -3.26 1.80 12.32
N ARG A 140 -2.36 2.07 13.26
CA ARG A 140 -1.96 3.45 13.63
C ARG A 140 -1.21 4.15 12.50
N THR A 141 -0.61 3.40 11.58
CA THR A 141 0.18 3.95 10.47
C THR A 141 -0.70 4.24 9.24
N LEU A 142 -1.76 3.43 9.00
CA LEU A 142 -2.82 3.77 8.01
C LEU A 142 -3.58 5.06 8.35
N ARG A 143 -3.53 5.50 9.61
CA ARG A 143 -4.12 6.77 10.07
C ARG A 143 -3.43 8.00 9.44
N CYS A 144 -2.16 7.92 9.06
CA CYS A 144 -1.38 9.05 8.57
C CYS A 144 -1.70 9.42 7.09
N PRO A 145 -1.75 8.47 6.13
CA PRO A 145 -2.05 8.79 4.73
C PRO A 145 -3.51 9.19 4.48
N LEU A 146 -4.46 8.62 5.24
CA LEU A 146 -5.90 8.86 5.02
C LEU A 146 -6.40 10.18 5.63
N LEU A 147 -5.77 10.68 6.69
CA LEU A 147 -6.12 11.98 7.29
C LEU A 147 -5.40 13.17 6.63
N GLY A 148 -4.30 12.96 5.90
CA GLY A 148 -3.63 14.02 5.15
C GLY A 148 -4.36 14.49 3.88
N GLN A 149 -5.57 13.97 3.63
CA GLN A 149 -6.39 14.25 2.44
C GLN A 149 -7.77 14.86 2.80
N VAL A 150 -8.00 15.22 4.08
CA VAL A 150 -9.24 15.90 4.56
C VAL A 150 -8.90 17.29 5.07
#